data_AF-A0A653PE78-F1
#
_entry.id   AF-A0A653PE78-F1
#
_cell.length_a   1.000
_cell.length_b   1.000
_cell.length_c   1.000
_cell.angle_alpha   90.00
_cell.angle_beta   90.00
_cell.angle_gamma   90.00
#
_symmetry.space_group_name_H-M   'P 1'
#
loop_
_entity.id
_entity.type
_entity.pdbx_description
1 polymer ?
#
loop_
_entity_poly.entity_id
_entity_poly.type
_entity_poly.pdbx_seq_one_letter_code
_entity_poly.pdbx_strand_id
1 'polypeptide(L)'
;MKFIWATRGKSWGFRFLQTGGVANPLAVYERAFAGIDGAPALLERRDELVAVRFPDPDGRSDRAGRPIPHDFVILSAHTDSFHNVDDARAALWPEVRDEYDAIWETPIAPDSVAPE
;
A
#
# COMPACT_ATOMS: atom_id res chain seq x y z
N MET A 1 -5.45 -10.83 6.26
CA MET A 1 -5.02 -11.04 4.85
C MET A 1 -3.50 -10.88 4.77
N LYS A 2 -2.80 -11.48 3.79
CA LYS A 2 -1.33 -11.33 3.66
C LYS A 2 -1.02 -10.36 2.52
N PHE A 3 -0.46 -9.20 2.85
CA PHE A 3 -0.14 -8.16 1.88
C PHE A 3 1.15 -7.42 2.22
N ILE A 4 1.80 -6.89 1.20
CA ILE A 4 2.77 -5.80 1.31
C ILE A 4 1.99 -4.49 1.27
N TRP A 5 2.34 -3.55 2.12
CA TRP A 5 1.81 -2.19 2.10
C TRP A 5 2.96 -1.20 2.05
N ALA A 6 2.93 -0.34 1.04
CA ALA A 6 3.87 0.75 0.87
C ALA A 6 3.12 2.07 0.75
N THR A 7 3.67 3.11 1.36
CA THR A 7 3.12 4.46 1.33
C THR A 7 4.23 5.46 1.68
N ARG A 8 3.84 6.70 1.98
CA ARG A 8 4.71 7.79 2.38
C ARG A 8 4.06 8.62 3.48
N GLY A 9 4.86 9.44 4.14
CA GLY A 9 4.42 10.32 5.22
C GLY A 9 4.39 11.78 4.83
N LYS A 10 4.05 12.61 5.81
CA LYS A 10 3.99 14.06 5.61
C LYS A 10 5.37 14.59 5.34
N SER A 11 6.31 14.13 6.17
CA SER A 11 7.70 14.53 6.18
C SER A 11 8.66 13.41 5.76
N TRP A 12 8.19 12.17 5.62
CA TRP A 12 9.00 11.02 5.20
C TRP A 12 8.57 10.47 3.84
N GLY A 13 9.53 9.92 3.10
CA GLY A 13 9.34 9.42 1.73
C GLY A 13 8.73 8.02 1.66
N PHE A 14 8.87 7.36 0.52
CA PHE A 14 8.38 6.00 0.31
C PHE A 14 8.97 4.99 1.31
N ARG A 15 8.09 4.19 1.92
CA ARG A 15 8.42 3.12 2.87
C ARG A 15 7.47 1.94 2.71
N PHE A 16 8.00 0.74 2.93
CA PHE A 16 7.20 -0.44 3.23
C PHE A 16 6.87 -0.42 4.72
N LEU A 17 5.58 -0.36 5.05
CA LEU A 17 5.13 -0.40 6.44
C LEU A 17 4.79 -1.83 6.84
N GLN A 18 4.17 -2.59 5.94
CA GLN A 18 3.98 -4.03 6.09
C GLN A 18 4.64 -4.77 4.94
N THR A 19 5.39 -5.83 5.25
CA THR A 19 6.09 -6.65 4.23
C THR A 19 5.37 -7.95 3.92
N GLY A 20 4.31 -8.27 4.65
CA GLY A 20 3.64 -9.57 4.54
C GLY A 20 4.61 -10.73 4.75
N GLY A 21 5.69 -10.57 5.55
CA GLY A 21 6.62 -11.65 5.87
C GLY A 21 7.40 -12.23 4.69
N VAL A 22 7.51 -11.52 3.57
CA VAL A 22 8.40 -11.92 2.46
C VAL A 22 9.82 -11.40 2.69
N ALA A 23 10.82 -12.18 2.30
CA ALA A 23 12.22 -11.83 2.50
C ALA A 23 12.67 -10.62 1.65
N ASN A 24 12.09 -10.44 0.46
CA ASN A 24 12.40 -9.32 -0.44
C ASN A 24 11.11 -8.64 -0.92
N PRO A 25 10.52 -7.74 -0.10
CA PRO A 25 9.28 -7.06 -0.45
C PRO A 25 9.44 -6.13 -1.65
N LEU A 26 10.63 -5.54 -1.84
CA LEU A 26 10.90 -4.66 -2.98
C LEU A 26 10.77 -5.40 -4.31
N ALA A 27 11.40 -6.57 -4.45
CA ALA A 27 11.31 -7.34 -5.69
C ALA A 27 9.88 -7.79 -6.02
N VAL A 28 9.09 -8.13 -4.99
CA VAL A 28 7.68 -8.50 -5.17
C VAL A 28 6.84 -7.28 -5.58
N TYR A 29 7.08 -6.14 -4.95
CA TYR A 29 6.44 -4.87 -5.26
C TYR A 29 6.73 -4.40 -6.69
N GLU A 30 8.00 -4.39 -7.10
CA GLU A 30 8.41 -4.00 -8.45
C GLU A 30 7.78 -4.90 -9.52
N ARG A 31 7.71 -6.22 -9.27
CA ARG A 31 7.02 -7.16 -10.16
C ARG A 31 5.53 -6.86 -10.29
N ALA A 32 4.87 -6.55 -9.17
CA ALA A 32 3.42 -6.29 -9.16
C ALA A 32 3.06 -4.97 -9.87
N PHE A 33 3.88 -3.93 -9.72
CA PHE A 33 3.67 -2.61 -10.33
C PHE A 33 4.45 -2.38 -11.64
N ALA A 34 5.08 -3.42 -12.21
CA ALA A 34 5.85 -3.31 -13.43
C ALA A 34 5.00 -2.77 -14.60
N GLY A 35 5.45 -1.67 -15.20
CA GLY A 35 4.78 -1.00 -16.31
C GLY A 35 3.53 -0.20 -15.91
N ILE A 36 3.32 0.05 -14.61
CA ILE A 36 2.18 0.78 -14.08
C ILE A 36 2.65 2.12 -13.51
N ASP A 37 2.64 3.14 -14.34
CA ASP A 37 3.09 4.48 -13.99
C ASP A 37 1.92 5.48 -13.96
N GLY A 38 1.96 6.39 -12.98
CA GLY A 38 1.15 7.61 -12.97
C GLY A 38 -0.35 7.47 -12.67
N ALA A 39 -0.92 6.25 -12.64
CA ALA A 39 -2.32 6.05 -12.28
C ALA A 39 -2.54 6.32 -10.77
N PRO A 40 -3.43 7.25 -10.37
CA PRO A 40 -3.69 7.58 -8.97
C PRO A 40 -4.48 6.49 -8.24
N ALA A 41 -5.20 5.66 -8.98
CA ALA A 41 -5.96 4.54 -8.48
C ALA A 41 -5.92 3.40 -9.52
N LEU A 42 -5.68 2.17 -9.09
CA LEU A 42 -5.67 0.99 -9.95
C LEU A 42 -5.84 -0.31 -9.18
N LEU A 43 -6.31 -1.33 -9.88
CA LEU A 43 -6.28 -2.72 -9.48
C LEU A 43 -5.76 -3.50 -10.69
N GLU A 44 -4.60 -4.12 -10.56
CA GLU A 44 -3.99 -4.92 -11.61
C GLU A 44 -3.65 -6.31 -11.08
N ARG A 45 -3.97 -7.34 -11.88
CA ARG A 45 -3.68 -8.73 -11.57
C ARG A 45 -2.42 -9.16 -12.32
N ARG A 46 -1.48 -9.78 -11.59
CA ARG A 46 -0.19 -10.25 -12.12
C ARG A 46 0.14 -11.60 -11.50
N ASP A 47 -0.02 -12.67 -12.27
CA ASP A 47 0.16 -14.04 -11.79
C ASP A 47 -0.69 -14.31 -10.52
N GLU A 48 -0.03 -14.61 -9.40
CA GLU A 48 -0.63 -14.86 -8.09
C GLU A 48 -0.71 -13.60 -7.20
N LEU A 49 -0.45 -12.43 -7.77
CA LEU A 49 -0.44 -11.14 -7.07
C LEU A 49 -1.55 -10.22 -7.58
N VAL A 50 -2.05 -9.37 -6.69
CA VAL A 50 -2.86 -8.21 -7.07
C VAL A 50 -2.16 -6.96 -6.59
N ALA A 51 -1.85 -6.05 -7.51
CA ALA A 51 -1.39 -4.70 -7.22
C ALA A 51 -2.62 -3.80 -7.07
N VAL A 52 -2.71 -3.09 -5.95
CA VAL A 52 -3.78 -2.13 -5.68
C VAL A 52 -3.15 -0.80 -5.31
N ARG A 53 -3.61 0.28 -5.93
CA ARG A 53 -3.29 1.65 -5.54
C ARG A 53 -4.58 2.43 -5.37
N PHE A 54 -4.63 3.25 -4.34
CA PHE A 54 -5.65 4.30 -4.19
C PHE A 54 -5.10 5.48 -3.40
N PRO A 55 -5.62 6.71 -3.59
CA PRO A 55 -5.26 7.83 -2.75
C PRO A 55 -5.77 7.63 -1.31
N ASP A 56 -5.09 8.22 -0.33
CA ASP A 56 -5.49 8.20 1.09
C ASP A 56 -6.98 8.55 1.24
N PRO A 57 -7.82 7.64 1.75
CA PRO A 57 -9.26 7.84 1.82
C PRO A 57 -9.69 8.98 2.77
N ASP A 58 -8.84 9.33 3.74
CA ASP A 58 -9.06 10.44 4.68
C ASP A 58 -8.52 11.78 4.10
N GLY A 59 -8.02 11.79 2.86
CA GLY A 59 -7.60 12.99 2.13
C GLY A 59 -6.26 13.57 2.57
N ARG A 60 -5.43 12.79 3.28
CA ARG A 60 -4.11 13.25 3.73
C ARG A 60 -3.18 13.53 2.55
N SER A 61 -2.24 14.47 2.73
CA SER A 61 -1.32 14.92 1.68
C SER A 61 0.07 15.23 2.21
N ASP A 62 1.12 14.92 1.43
CA ASP A 62 2.52 15.18 1.80
C ASP A 62 2.82 16.67 2.02
N ARG A 63 4.04 16.99 2.47
CA ARG A 63 4.46 18.39 2.70
C ARG A 63 4.33 19.29 1.47
N ALA A 64 4.33 18.72 0.27
CA ALA A 64 4.12 19.47 -0.98
C ALA A 64 2.63 19.59 -1.37
N GLY A 65 1.71 19.08 -0.55
CA GLY A 65 0.27 19.08 -0.81
C GLY A 65 -0.18 18.01 -1.80
N ARG A 66 0.68 17.01 -2.10
CA ARG A 66 0.29 15.91 -3.00
C ARG A 66 -0.49 14.85 -2.23
N PRO A 67 -1.61 14.33 -2.77
CA PRO A 67 -2.31 13.21 -2.18
C PRO A 67 -1.37 12.02 -1.99
N ILE A 68 -1.47 11.35 -0.84
CA ILE A 68 -0.65 10.16 -0.55
C ILE A 68 -1.26 8.97 -1.29
N PRO A 69 -0.48 8.21 -2.08
CA PRO A 69 -0.91 6.91 -2.57
C PRO A 69 -0.69 5.84 -1.48
N HIS A 70 -1.65 4.94 -1.34
CA HIS A 70 -1.47 3.68 -0.63
C HIS A 70 -1.36 2.56 -1.64
N ASP A 71 -0.21 1.91 -1.64
CA ASP A 71 0.10 0.81 -2.55
C ASP A 71 0.09 -0.50 -1.77
N PHE A 72 -0.67 -1.45 -2.27
CA PHE A 72 -0.78 -2.79 -1.70
C PHE A 72 -0.42 -3.83 -2.74
N VAL A 73 0.27 -4.89 -2.29
CA VAL A 73 0.45 -6.12 -3.07
C VAL A 73 -0.08 -7.28 -2.27
N ILE A 74 -1.14 -7.90 -2.77
CA ILE A 74 -1.85 -8.98 -2.09
C ILE A 74 -1.14 -10.29 -2.48
N LEU A 75 -0.71 -11.06 -1.48
CA LEU A 75 0.18 -12.22 -1.63
C LEU A 75 -0.52 -13.59 -1.51
N SER A 76 -1.81 -13.62 -1.17
CA SER A 76 -2.55 -14.85 -0.90
C SER A 76 -3.73 -15.04 -1.84
N ALA A 77 -4.29 -16.26 -1.87
CA ALA A 77 -5.43 -16.66 -2.72
C ALA A 77 -6.74 -15.84 -2.56
N HIS A 78 -6.73 -14.77 -1.77
CA HIS A 78 -7.80 -13.77 -1.73
C HIS A 78 -7.73 -12.79 -2.92
N THR A 79 -6.84 -13.03 -3.89
CA THR A 79 -6.70 -12.25 -5.11
C THR A 79 -8.03 -12.14 -5.87
N ASP A 80 -8.87 -13.18 -5.87
CA ASP A 80 -10.15 -13.20 -6.58
C ASP A 80 -11.29 -12.43 -5.90
N SER A 81 -11.11 -11.93 -4.67
CA SER A 81 -12.16 -11.20 -3.95
C SER A 81 -12.31 -9.74 -4.37
N PHE A 82 -11.37 -9.18 -5.13
CA PHE A 82 -11.39 -7.76 -5.52
C PHE A 82 -11.74 -7.59 -7.00
N HIS A 83 -12.92 -7.06 -7.29
CA HIS A 83 -13.37 -6.85 -8.67
C HIS A 83 -13.01 -5.46 -9.21
N ASN A 84 -12.80 -4.49 -8.32
CA ASN A 84 -12.43 -3.12 -8.66
C ASN A 84 -11.65 -2.46 -7.49
N VAL A 85 -11.17 -1.22 -7.72
CA VAL A 85 -10.39 -0.47 -6.72
C VAL A 85 -11.20 -0.15 -5.47
N ASP A 86 -12.49 0.15 -5.60
CA ASP A 86 -13.35 0.48 -4.46
C ASP A 86 -13.57 -0.72 -3.53
N ASP A 87 -13.76 -1.92 -4.09
CA ASP A 87 -13.84 -3.17 -3.32
C ASP A 87 -12.54 -3.41 -2.54
N ALA A 88 -11.41 -3.27 -3.23
CA ALA A 88 -10.09 -3.44 -2.61
C ALA A 88 -9.85 -2.39 -1.53
N ARG A 89 -10.19 -1.13 -1.76
CA ARG A 89 -10.10 -0.05 -0.78
C ARG A 89 -10.98 -0.33 0.45
N ALA A 90 -12.21 -0.76 0.25
CA ALA A 90 -13.14 -1.06 1.34
C ALA A 90 -12.64 -2.20 2.25
N ALA A 91 -11.89 -3.15 1.69
CA ALA A 91 -11.31 -4.25 2.44
C ALA A 91 -9.91 -3.95 3.03
N LEU A 92 -9.05 -3.22 2.32
CA LEU A 92 -7.67 -2.96 2.71
C LEU A 92 -7.53 -1.79 3.68
N TRP A 93 -8.31 -0.73 3.48
CA TRP A 93 -8.16 0.49 4.28
C TRP A 93 -8.40 0.28 5.78
N PRO A 94 -9.46 -0.44 6.21
CA PRO A 94 -9.69 -0.68 7.64
C PRO A 94 -8.54 -1.40 8.35
N GLU A 95 -7.75 -2.20 7.62
CA GLU A 95 -6.64 -2.98 8.21
C GLU A 95 -5.43 -2.10 8.57
N VAL A 96 -5.26 -0.94 7.94
CA VAL A 96 -4.06 -0.09 8.10
C VAL A 96 -4.34 1.33 8.56
N ARG A 97 -5.62 1.75 8.58
CA ARG A 97 -6.01 3.14 8.84
C ARG A 97 -5.48 3.66 10.18
N ASP A 98 -5.69 2.91 11.25
CA ASP A 98 -5.36 3.35 12.60
C ASP A 98 -3.84 3.40 12.82
N GLU A 99 -3.11 2.42 12.26
CA GLU A 99 -1.64 2.44 12.23
C GLU A 99 -1.14 3.65 11.46
N TYR A 100 -1.71 3.92 10.29
CA TYR A 100 -1.31 5.04 9.46
C TYR A 100 -1.59 6.39 10.13
N ASP A 101 -2.74 6.55 10.79
CA ASP A 101 -3.11 7.76 11.53
C ASP A 101 -2.07 8.12 12.61
N ALA A 102 -1.54 7.11 13.30
CA ALA A 102 -0.54 7.28 14.34
C ALA A 102 0.84 7.73 13.81
N ILE A 103 1.21 7.36 12.57
CA ILE A 103 2.56 7.54 12.03
C ILE A 103 2.67 8.62 10.94
N TRP A 104 1.56 8.96 10.29
CA TRP A 104 1.50 9.85 9.12
C TRP A 104 2.25 11.18 9.31
N GLU A 105 2.00 11.88 10.42
CA GLU A 105 2.57 13.21 10.69
C GLU A 105 3.91 13.17 11.43
N THR A 106 4.41 11.98 11.74
CA THR A 106 5.70 11.85 12.42
C THR A 106 6.84 12.37 11.53
N PRO A 107 7.88 12.99 12.10
CA PRO A 107 8.98 13.54 11.33
C PRO A 107 9.98 12.48 10.87
N ILE A 108 9.99 11.32 11.51
CA ILE A 108 10.92 10.22 11.25
C ILE A 108 10.15 9.09 10.57
N ALA A 109 10.75 8.49 9.54
CA ALA A 109 10.16 7.34 8.89
C ALA A 109 10.01 6.18 9.89
N PRO A 110 8.83 5.57 10.01
CA PRO A 110 8.66 4.37 10.81
C PRO A 110 9.48 3.21 10.24
N ASP A 111 9.92 2.30 11.12
CA ASP A 111 10.52 1.04 10.70
C ASP A 111 9.44 0.12 10.11
N SER A 112 9.85 -0.73 9.16
CA SER A 112 8.94 -1.75 8.61
C SER A 112 8.60 -2.76 9.70
N VAL A 113 7.32 -2.92 10.01
CA VAL A 113 6.87 -4.00 10.89
C VAL A 113 6.78 -5.30 10.08
N ALA A 114 7.57 -6.30 10.47
CA ALA A 114 7.33 -7.67 10.04
C ALA A 114 6.17 -8.21 10.88
N PRO A 115 5.17 -8.90 10.29
CA PRO A 115 4.18 -9.59 11.09
C PRO A 115 4.87 -10.69 11.93
N GLU A 116 4.55 -10.77 13.23
CA GLU A 116 4.93 -11.87 14.13
C GLU A 116 4.39 -13.22 13.65
#